data_AF-A0A1W6WCQ9-F1
#
_entry.id   AF-A0A1W6WCQ9-F1
#
_cell.length_a   1.000
_cell.length_b   1.000
_cell.length_c   1.000
_cell.angle_alpha   90.00
_cell.angle_beta   90.00
_cell.angle_gamma   90.00
#
_symmetry.space_group_name_H-M   'P 1'
#
loop_
_entity.id
_entity.type
_entity.pdbx_description
1 polymer ?
#
loop_
_entity_poly.entity_id
_entity_poly.type
_entity_poly.pdbx_seq_one_letter_code
_entity_poly.pdbx_strand_id
1 'polypeptide(L)' 'MWTNGSLLIDGTVVKYWVKHYDEPSEDYGIDGGRISKMELRVGGKVTLNYDRGWDIEPEDEASQLAYAVLMKQYN' A
#
# COMPACT_ATOMS: atom_id res chain seq x y z
N MET A 1 10.43 -7.91 -4.13
CA MET A 1 9.54 -8.42 -5.20
C MET A 1 8.32 -7.51 -5.37
N TRP A 2 7.62 -7.60 -6.50
CA TRP A 2 6.33 -6.94 -6.69
C TRP A 2 5.19 -7.91 -6.41
N THR A 3 4.18 -7.46 -5.67
CA THR A 3 2.94 -8.20 -5.41
C THR A 3 1.76 -7.28 -5.71
N ASN A 4 0.75 -7.80 -6.41
CA ASN A 4 -0.43 -7.03 -6.78
C ASN A 4 -1.68 -7.91 -6.70
N GLY A 5 -2.82 -7.25 -6.55
CA GLY A 5 -4.11 -7.93 -6.42
C GLY A 5 -5.23 -6.96 -6.08
N SER A 6 -6.27 -7.49 -5.46
CA SER A 6 -7.41 -6.70 -5.00
C SER A 6 -7.88 -7.16 -3.62
N LEU A 7 -8.27 -6.20 -2.79
CA LEU A 7 -8.93 -6.42 -1.51
C LEU A 7 -10.40 -5.97 -1.63
N LEU A 8 -11.31 -6.70 -0.99
CA LEU A 8 -12.69 -6.26 -0.81
C LEU A 8 -12.81 -5.71 0.61
N ILE A 9 -12.94 -4.39 0.74
CA ILE A 9 -13.05 -3.67 2.01
C ILE A 9 -14.44 -3.04 2.07
N ASP A 10 -15.30 -3.53 2.94
CA ASP A 10 -16.67 -3.01 3.15
C ASP A 10 -17.46 -2.80 1.84
N GLY A 11 -17.37 -3.78 0.93
CA GLY A 11 -18.04 -3.72 -0.38
C GLY A 11 -17.29 -2.91 -1.45
N THR A 12 -16.21 -2.23 -1.09
CA THR A 12 -15.35 -1.48 -2.01
C THR A 12 -14.18 -2.33 -2.47
N VAL A 13 -14.00 -2.44 -3.79
CA VAL A 13 -12.83 -3.12 -4.37
C VAL A 13 -11.64 -2.16 -4.43
N VAL A 14 -10.59 -2.47 -3.68
CA VAL A 14 -9.33 -1.74 -3.67
C VAL A 14 -8.28 -2.56 -4.42
N LYS A 15 -7.81 -2.07 -5.57
CA LYS A 15 -6.68 -2.70 -6.29
C LYS A 15 -5.38 -2.19 -5.70
N TYR A 16 -4.39 -3.07 -5.54
CA TYR A 16 -3.13 -2.70 -4.94
C TYR A 16 -1.92 -3.20 -5.74
N TRP A 17 -0.83 -2.45 -5.62
CA TRP A 17 0.51 -2.85 -6.03
C TRP A 17 1.49 -2.50 -4.91
N VAL A 18 2.22 -3.51 -4.42
CA VAL A 18 3.21 -3.37 -3.36
C VAL A 18 4.55 -3.85 -3.87
N LYS A 19 5.60 -3.03 -3.70
CA LYS A 19 6.99 -3.46 -3.86
C LYS A 19 7.62 -3.60 -2.49
N HIS A 20 7.95 -4.82 -2.08
CA HIS A 20 8.61 -5.09 -0.81
C HIS A 20 9.97 -5.76 -0.99
N TYR A 21 10.88 -5.58 -0.05
CA TYR A 21 12.17 -6.25 0.01
C TYR A 21 12.10 -7.51 0.86
N ASP A 22 13.15 -8.33 0.82
CA ASP A 22 13.24 -9.52 1.68
C ASP A 22 13.56 -9.12 3.13
N GLU A 23 14.32 -8.04 3.34
CA GLU A 23 14.65 -7.45 4.63
C GLU A 23 14.14 -5.99 4.74
N PRO A 24 13.88 -5.47 5.96
CA PRO A 24 13.49 -4.07 6.16
C PRO A 24 14.53 -3.06 5.67
N SER A 25 14.11 -1.83 5.38
CA SER A 25 14.97 -0.76 4.89
C SER A 25 14.60 0.57 5.54
N GLU A 26 15.49 1.10 6.38
CA GLU A 26 15.30 2.41 7.02
C GLU A 26 15.22 3.57 6.01
N ASP A 27 15.97 3.48 4.90
CA ASP A 27 16.03 4.55 3.90
C ASP A 27 14.83 4.58 2.93
N TYR A 28 14.20 3.43 2.67
CA TYR A 28 13.22 3.27 1.60
C TYR A 28 11.92 2.60 2.03
N GLY A 29 11.91 1.94 3.17
CA GLY A 29 10.77 1.26 3.74
C GLY A 29 9.76 2.23 4.35
N ILE A 30 8.47 1.96 4.16
CA ILE A 30 7.43 2.61 4.95
C ILE A 30 7.67 2.27 6.42
N ASP A 31 7.87 3.32 7.23
CA ASP A 31 8.23 3.22 8.65
C ASP A 31 9.47 2.32 8.91
N GLY A 32 10.45 2.35 8.00
CA GLY A 32 11.67 1.53 8.07
C GLY A 32 11.47 0.04 7.75
N GLY A 33 10.25 -0.35 7.37
CA GLY A 33 9.90 -1.73 7.07
C GLY A 33 10.33 -2.20 5.68
N ARG A 34 9.69 -3.26 5.19
CA ARG A 34 10.06 -3.90 3.91
C ARG A 34 9.41 -3.26 2.70
N ILE A 35 8.28 -2.59 2.85
CA ILE A 35 7.53 -2.02 1.72
C ILE A 35 8.22 -0.74 1.25
N SER A 36 8.74 -0.75 0.03
CA SER A 36 9.41 0.40 -0.60
C SER A 36 8.52 1.22 -1.52
N LYS A 37 7.43 0.63 -2.02
CA LYS A 37 6.40 1.31 -2.81
C LYS A 37 5.03 0.70 -2.56
N MET A 38 3.98 1.53 -2.53
CA MET A 38 2.60 1.08 -2.48
C MET A 38 1.71 2.01 -3.31
N GLU A 39 0.87 1.43 -4.17
CA GLU A 39 -0.21 2.15 -4.86
C GLU A 39 -1.53 1.46 -4.57
N LEU A 40 -2.55 2.22 -4.16
CA LEU A 40 -3.93 1.76 -4.05
C LEU A 40 -4.82 2.49 -5.06
N ARG A 41 -5.75 1.76 -5.65
CA ARG A 41 -6.78 2.33 -6.53
C ARG A 41 -8.18 1.88 -6.15
N VAL A 42 -9.07 2.84 -5.99
CA VAL A 42 -10.51 2.66 -5.80
C VAL A 42 -11.25 3.23 -7.00
N GLY A 43 -12.08 2.42 -7.66
CA GLY A 43 -12.81 2.86 -8.86
C GLY A 43 -11.88 3.37 -9.99
N GLY A 44 -10.64 2.90 -10.05
CA GLY A 44 -9.62 3.33 -11.02
C GLY A 44 -8.86 4.61 -10.66
N LYS A 45 -9.24 5.32 -9.59
CA LYS A 45 -8.51 6.49 -9.08
C LYS A 45 -7.45 6.06 -8.07
N VAL A 46 -6.27 6.67 -8.13
CA VAL A 46 -5.22 6.47 -7.12
C VAL A 46 -5.64 7.17 -5.83
N THR A 47 -5.73 6.42 -4.74
CA THR A 47 -6.15 6.91 -3.42
C THR A 47 -5.04 6.80 -2.38
N LEU A 48 -3.97 6.06 -2.68
CA LEU A 48 -2.74 6.01 -1.91
C LEU A 48 -1.59 5.83 -2.90
N ASN A 49 -0.55 6.63 -2.78
CA ASN A 49 0.71 6.39 -3.46
C ASN A 49 1.89 6.72 -2.54
N TYR A 50 2.75 5.72 -2.35
CA TYR A 50 4.03 5.84 -1.68
C TYR A 50 5.11 5.34 -2.65
N ASP A 51 6.09 6.20 -2.95
CA ASP A 51 7.29 5.84 -3.70
C ASP A 51 8.53 6.32 -2.95
N ARG A 52 8.85 5.63 -1.84
CA ARG A 52 9.93 5.99 -0.90
C ARG A 52 9.75 7.38 -0.28
N GLY A 53 8.48 7.71 -0.08
CA GLY A 53 7.97 9.02 0.34
C GLY A 53 6.48 9.06 0.00
N TRP A 54 5.69 9.77 0.80
CA TRP A 54 4.27 9.92 0.56
C TRP A 54 4.01 10.91 -0.57
N ASP A 55 3.44 10.42 -1.67
CA ASP A 55 2.89 11.27 -2.73
C ASP A 55 1.40 11.54 -2.47
N ILE A 56 0.68 10.50 -2.04
CA ILE A 56 -0.75 10.55 -1.69
C ILE A 56 -0.97 9.65 -0.47
N GLU A 57 -1.37 10.26 0.65
CA GLU A 57 -1.81 9.53 1.84
C GLU A 57 -3.27 9.10 1.71
N PRO A 58 -3.67 7.93 2.25
CA PRO A 58 -5.05 7.46 2.17
C PRO A 58 -5.97 8.30 3.08
N GLU A 59 -6.95 8.97 2.48
CA GLU A 59 -7.96 9.76 3.20
C GLU A 59 -9.26 8.98 3.43
N ASP A 60 -9.63 8.08 2.51
CA ASP A 60 -10.86 7.31 2.61
C ASP A 60 -10.68 6.03 3.45
N GLU A 61 -11.75 5.64 4.13
CA GLU A 61 -11.76 4.49 5.05
C GLU A 61 -11.34 3.18 4.37
N ALA A 62 -11.77 2.95 3.13
CA ALA A 62 -11.43 1.72 2.41
C ALA A 62 -9.93 1.65 2.10
N SER A 63 -9.33 2.77 1.68
CA SER A 63 -7.89 2.87 1.44
C SER A 63 -7.06 2.77 2.73
N GLN A 64 -7.53 3.36 3.83
CA GLN A 64 -6.85 3.26 5.14
C GLN A 64 -6.85 1.83 5.69
N LEU A 65 -7.99 1.14 5.60
CA LEU A 65 -8.09 -0.27 5.98
C LEU A 65 -7.26 -1.17 5.06
N ALA A 66 -7.30 -0.95 3.75
CA ALA A 66 -6.46 -1.67 2.79
C ALA A 66 -4.97 -1.47 3.09
N TYR A 67 -4.54 -0.24 3.38
CA TYR A 67 -3.18 0.08 3.80
C TYR A 67 -2.78 -0.72 5.05
N ALA A 68 -3.60 -0.70 6.10
CA ALA A 68 -3.32 -1.45 7.33
C ALA A 68 -3.20 -2.97 7.10
N VAL A 69 -4.04 -3.54 6.24
CA VAL A 69 -3.98 -4.97 5.85
C VAL A 69 -2.66 -5.28 5.13
N LEU A 70 -2.25 -4.44 4.18
CA LEU A 70 -1.03 -4.66 3.40
C LEU A 70 0.23 -4.44 4.24
N MET A 71 0.22 -3.46 5.16
CA MET A 71 1.29 -3.25 6.13
C MET A 71 1.51 -4.51 6.97
N LYS A 72 0.44 -5.14 7.47
CA LYS A 72 0.54 -6.39 8.24
C LYS A 72 1.06 -7.58 7.43
N GLN A 73 0.83 -7.60 6.12
CA GLN A 73 1.21 -8.73 5.27
C GLN A 73 2.62 -8.63 4.71
N TYR A 74 3.06 -7.43 4.34
CA TYR A 74 4.25 -7.23 3.52
C TYR A 74 5.32 -6.35 4.15
N ASN A 75 5.00 -5.61 5.21
CA ASN A 75 5.98 -4.79 5.94
C ASN A 75 6.60 -5.58 7.08
#